data_AF-A0A971S527-F1
#
_entry.id   AF-A0A971S527-F1
#
_cell.length_a   1.000
_cell.length_b   1.000
_cell.length_c   1.000
_cell.angle_alpha   90.00
_cell.angle_beta   90.00
_cell.angle_gamma   90.00
#
_symmetry.space_group_name_H-M   'P 1'
#
loop_
_entity.id
_entity.type
_entity.pdbx_description
1 polymer ?
#
loop_
_entity_poly.entity_id
_entity_poly.type
_entity_poly.pdbx_seq_one_letter_code
_entity_poly.pdbx_strand_id
1 'polypeptide(L)'
;MKKEIIQFKDHMPFTVTIQSLKKYPIHWHEDVTEILMPIKGSVEVTANFEHILVKEGDFWFINNKTIHSIRSEAESIIAIIHIDLNYFEQYFEYIKYMFFRNNMYSEGNIKIESDNFDDPIRKGYKTRFRTLLVSVLTDLMNEDQYPKELTLDSVYQLVASMVQEFNWLQFLKKSNDFISPLQLDRYHRIVKYIDEHYHERITLDDIAKQEFITKNYFSHLWKNLSHFSFNERLNYERTLKSEFLLLTTNMSLSAIAEKCGFSDVKYYYKHFRRWYGVNPLEHKKRCLAYMESEFDSKELELSSISHIIEDYIKEVMLPDYAQDDLWKTTSLFDNFVKMKYLYKFDKITPQPPPRGAVVNVLNANNFKTKNGKCYFNWQNIDLLVNFSETSDFQINIKLDCQFLDTNSYKDVLHTFLDSCIYRYRIVTLEKWYFFITYQDDESFKMAIDIGKLIANKIPKSNVRYFFEV
;
A
#
# COMPACT_ATOMS: atom_id res chain seq x y z
N MET A 1 13.88 26.71 3.26
CA MET A 1 13.42 25.34 3.56
C MET A 1 14.61 24.41 3.66
N LYS A 2 14.57 23.42 4.56
CA LYS A 2 15.67 22.48 4.78
C LYS A 2 15.45 21.24 3.89
N LYS A 3 16.48 20.85 3.13
CA LYS A 3 16.56 19.50 2.55
C LYS A 3 16.88 18.55 3.69
N GLU A 4 16.02 17.55 3.91
CA GLU A 4 16.29 16.54 4.91
C GLU A 4 16.95 15.32 4.26
N ILE A 5 18.16 15.01 4.72
CA ILE A 5 18.94 13.90 4.20
C ILE A 5 18.66 12.70 5.10
N ILE A 6 17.98 11.70 4.54
CA ILE A 6 17.74 10.43 5.22
C ILE A 6 18.98 9.56 5.09
N GLN A 7 19.48 9.07 6.22
CA GLN A 7 20.62 8.16 6.27
C GLN A 7 20.14 6.73 6.42
N PHE A 8 20.31 5.95 5.36
CA PHE A 8 20.05 4.51 5.37
C PHE A 8 21.21 3.76 6.04
N LYS A 9 20.91 2.97 7.07
CA LYS A 9 21.90 2.21 7.85
C LYS A 9 21.98 0.76 7.37
N ASP A 10 23.09 0.08 7.66
CA ASP A 10 23.27 -1.36 7.44
C ASP A 10 22.98 -1.87 6.03
N HIS A 11 23.13 -1.00 5.01
CA HIS A 11 22.82 -1.31 3.61
C HIS A 11 21.33 -1.66 3.39
N MET A 12 20.45 -1.28 4.33
CA MET A 12 19.02 -1.46 4.23
C MET A 12 18.41 -0.31 3.42
N PRO A 13 17.57 -0.58 2.41
CA PRO A 13 17.01 0.45 1.54
C PRO A 13 15.79 1.15 2.14
N PHE A 14 15.70 1.17 3.47
CA PHE A 14 14.62 1.82 4.20
C PHE A 14 15.07 2.22 5.60
N THR A 15 14.33 3.13 6.22
CA THR A 15 14.43 3.44 7.65
C THR A 15 13.05 3.61 8.24
N VAL A 16 12.90 3.36 9.53
CA VAL A 16 11.69 3.69 10.28
C VAL A 16 12.08 4.57 11.45
N THR A 17 11.39 5.69 11.63
CA THR A 17 11.46 6.52 12.83
C THR A 17 10.08 6.65 13.44
N ILE A 18 10.04 6.72 14.77
CA ILE A 18 8.80 6.96 15.51
C ILE A 18 8.86 8.38 16.04
N GLN A 19 7.86 9.19 15.71
CA GLN A 19 7.78 10.58 16.16
C GLN A 19 6.52 10.76 17.01
N SER A 20 6.68 11.31 18.21
CA SER A 20 5.59 12.02 18.89
C SER A 20 5.60 13.46 18.41
N LEU A 21 4.52 13.95 17.80
CA LEU A 21 4.50 15.33 17.33
C LEU A 21 3.13 15.99 17.42
N LYS A 22 3.16 17.32 17.58
CA LYS A 22 2.06 18.24 17.23
C LYS A 22 2.41 19.09 16.03
N LYS A 23 3.69 19.38 15.80
CA LYS A 23 4.11 20.23 14.69
C LYS A 23 5.52 19.91 14.24
N TYR A 24 5.66 19.55 12.97
CA TYR A 24 6.93 19.21 12.33
C TYR A 24 7.32 20.28 11.28
N PRO A 25 8.60 20.67 11.18
CA PRO A 25 9.05 21.67 10.22
C PRO A 25 8.75 21.31 8.76
N ILE A 26 8.61 22.33 7.90
CA ILE A 26 8.49 22.10 6.46
C ILE A 26 9.84 21.62 5.91
N HIS A 27 9.82 20.49 5.22
CA HIS A 27 10.98 19.84 4.67
C HIS A 27 10.62 19.09 3.38
N TRP A 28 11.63 18.42 2.80
CA TRP A 28 11.50 17.63 1.59
C TRP A 28 12.69 16.68 1.49
N HIS A 29 12.52 15.60 0.71
CA HIS A 29 13.56 14.61 0.46
C HIS A 29 13.79 14.44 -1.04
N GLU A 30 15.02 14.05 -1.38
CA GLU A 30 15.40 13.67 -2.73
C GLU A 30 15.59 12.17 -2.79
N ASP A 31 15.00 11.54 -3.80
CA ASP A 31 15.05 10.11 -4.10
C ASP A 31 14.59 9.21 -2.95
N VAL A 32 13.69 9.74 -2.13
CA VAL A 32 13.04 9.04 -1.03
C VAL A 32 11.53 9.22 -1.13
N THR A 33 10.79 8.13 -0.95
CA THR A 33 9.36 8.20 -0.63
C THR A 33 9.19 8.01 0.87
N GLU A 34 8.47 8.93 1.49
CA GLU A 34 8.10 8.86 2.91
C GLU A 34 6.66 8.31 3.02
N ILE A 35 6.44 7.44 4.00
CA ILE A 35 5.14 6.87 4.33
C ILE A 35 4.84 7.21 5.78
N LEU A 36 3.78 7.98 5.99
CA LEU A 36 3.28 8.35 7.31
C LEU A 36 2.21 7.37 7.74
N MET A 37 2.35 6.79 8.93
CA MET A 37 1.35 5.91 9.53
C MET A 37 1.10 6.34 10.99
N PRO A 38 0.01 7.08 11.25
CA PRO A 38 -0.41 7.39 12.62
C PRO A 38 -0.75 6.11 13.38
N ILE A 39 0.07 5.81 14.39
CA ILE A 39 -0.13 4.70 15.33
C ILE A 39 -1.13 5.13 16.41
N LYS A 40 -1.07 6.40 16.83
CA LYS A 40 -2.00 6.99 17.79
C LYS A 40 -2.35 8.41 17.41
N GLY A 41 -3.64 8.72 17.35
CA GLY A 41 -4.13 10.03 16.94
C GLY A 41 -4.16 10.22 15.43
N SER A 42 -4.18 11.47 14.98
CA SER A 42 -4.33 11.80 13.56
C SER A 42 -3.47 12.99 13.20
N VAL A 43 -3.00 13.06 11.96
CA VAL A 43 -2.18 14.19 11.50
C VAL A 43 -2.71 14.81 10.23
N GLU A 44 -2.60 16.12 10.16
CA GLU A 44 -2.79 16.87 8.94
C GLU A 44 -1.45 17.03 8.21
N VAL A 45 -1.43 16.53 6.98
CA VAL A 45 -0.31 16.62 6.06
C VAL A 45 -0.66 17.65 5.00
N THR A 46 0.21 18.65 4.84
CA THR A 46 0.17 19.52 3.65
C THR A 46 1.34 19.14 2.77
N ALA A 47 1.09 18.66 1.56
CA ALA A 47 2.11 18.22 0.62
C ALA A 47 1.81 18.81 -0.76
N ASN A 48 2.71 19.66 -1.26
CA ASN A 48 2.44 20.54 -2.41
C ASN A 48 1.16 21.37 -2.18
N PHE A 49 0.10 21.11 -2.96
CA PHE A 49 -1.21 21.76 -2.84
C PHE A 49 -2.28 20.87 -2.17
N GLU A 50 -1.95 19.62 -1.83
CA GLU A 50 -2.89 18.71 -1.18
C GLU A 50 -2.86 18.89 0.35
N HIS A 51 -4.05 18.85 0.96
CA HIS A 51 -4.25 18.94 2.40
C HIS A 51 -5.02 17.71 2.88
N ILE A 52 -4.35 16.81 3.60
CA ILE A 52 -4.88 15.50 3.95
C ILE A 52 -4.90 15.33 5.47
N LEU A 53 -6.01 14.83 6.02
CA LEU A 53 -6.06 14.32 7.38
C LEU A 53 -5.86 12.81 7.35
N VAL A 54 -4.72 12.36 7.84
CA VAL A 54 -4.37 10.95 8.01
C VAL A 54 -4.82 10.53 9.40
N LYS A 55 -5.80 9.65 9.46
CA LYS A 55 -6.35 9.13 10.72
C LYS A 55 -5.53 7.96 11.23
N GLU A 56 -5.72 7.67 12.51
CA GLU A 56 -5.25 6.43 13.12
C GLU A 56 -5.75 5.24 12.32
N GLY A 57 -4.84 4.29 12.09
CA GLY A 57 -5.17 3.09 11.33
C GLY A 57 -5.18 3.29 9.82
N ASP A 58 -4.68 4.40 9.30
CA ASP A 58 -4.40 4.58 7.88
C ASP A 58 -2.95 5.01 7.65
N PHE A 59 -2.59 5.22 6.39
CA PHE A 59 -1.27 5.73 6.02
C PHE A 59 -1.36 6.78 4.92
N TRP A 60 -0.27 7.47 4.62
CA TRP A 60 -0.19 8.42 3.51
C TRP A 60 1.20 8.43 2.88
N PHE A 61 1.26 8.55 1.56
CA PHE A 61 2.51 8.68 0.81
C PHE A 61 2.88 10.16 0.63
N ILE A 62 4.14 10.47 0.92
CA ILE A 62 4.78 11.71 0.52
C ILE A 62 5.84 11.35 -0.53
N ASN A 63 5.60 11.83 -1.75
CA ASN A 63 6.44 11.50 -2.90
C ASN A 63 7.79 12.24 -2.86
N ASN A 64 8.77 11.71 -3.58
CA ASN A 64 10.06 12.36 -3.81
C ASN A 64 9.90 13.82 -4.27
N LYS A 65 10.81 14.72 -3.85
CA LYS A 65 10.86 16.15 -4.21
C LYS A 65 9.58 16.92 -3.82
N THR A 66 8.78 16.39 -2.89
CA THR A 66 7.56 17.04 -2.40
C THR A 66 7.86 17.85 -1.15
N ILE A 67 7.55 19.15 -1.18
CA ILE A 67 7.63 20.01 -0.01
C ILE A 67 6.38 19.75 0.84
N HIS A 68 6.59 19.45 2.11
CA HIS A 68 5.48 19.07 2.98
C HIS A 68 5.70 19.48 4.44
N SER A 69 4.59 19.54 5.18
CA SER A 69 4.55 19.68 6.64
C SER A 69 3.54 18.76 7.28
N ILE A 70 3.78 18.46 8.55
CA ILE A 70 2.95 17.57 9.36
C ILE A 70 2.55 18.34 10.62
N ARG A 71 1.26 18.35 10.93
CA ARG A 71 0.74 18.93 12.16
C ARG A 71 -0.34 18.05 12.76
N SER A 72 -0.57 18.16 14.05
CA SER A 72 -1.68 17.54 14.74
C SER A 72 -2.33 18.52 15.71
N GLU A 73 -3.63 18.37 15.94
CA GLU A 73 -4.36 19.15 16.95
C GLU A 73 -4.00 18.71 18.38
N ALA A 74 -3.67 17.42 18.55
CA ALA A 74 -3.26 16.82 19.81
C ALA A 74 -1.92 16.10 19.64
N GLU A 75 -1.27 15.71 20.74
CA GLU A 75 -0.05 14.91 20.63
C GLU A 75 -0.38 13.57 19.94
N SER A 76 0.33 13.26 18.86
CA SER A 76 0.09 12.06 18.03
C SER A 76 1.39 11.30 17.82
N ILE A 77 1.32 9.97 17.80
CA ILE A 77 2.46 9.08 17.58
C ILE A 77 2.37 8.51 16.17
N ILE A 78 3.45 8.68 15.41
CA ILE A 78 3.48 8.37 13.98
C ILE A 78 4.72 7.52 13.70
N ALA A 79 4.54 6.43 12.97
CA ALA A 79 5.64 5.77 12.27
C ALA A 79 5.87 6.47 10.94
N ILE A 80 7.11 6.89 10.71
CA ILE A 80 7.58 7.48 9.47
C ILE A 80 8.53 6.47 8.83
N ILE A 81 8.12 5.89 7.70
CA ILE A 81 8.91 4.94 6.93
C ILE A 81 9.47 5.64 5.70
N HIS A 82 10.79 5.65 5.56
CA HIS A 82 11.46 6.15 4.36
C HIS A 82 11.92 4.98 3.49
N ILE A 83 11.66 5.06 2.18
CA ILE A 83 12.12 4.08 1.18
C ILE A 83 13.15 4.74 0.26
N ASP A 84 14.33 4.12 0.11
CA ASP A 84 15.37 4.57 -0.81
C ASP A 84 15.03 4.21 -2.26
N LEU A 85 14.60 5.19 -3.06
CA LEU A 85 14.24 4.96 -4.45
C LEU A 85 15.46 4.67 -5.34
N ASN A 86 16.67 5.07 -4.94
CA ASN A 86 17.89 4.73 -5.68
C ASN A 86 18.14 3.23 -5.67
N TYR A 87 17.96 2.59 -4.51
CA TYR A 87 18.14 1.15 -4.38
C TYR A 87 17.14 0.37 -5.23
N PHE A 88 15.89 0.84 -5.33
CA PHE A 88 14.83 0.14 -6.04
C PHE A 88 14.78 0.43 -7.55
N GLU A 89 15.52 1.42 -8.04
CA GLU A 89 15.59 1.77 -9.47
C GLU A 89 16.06 0.60 -10.35
N GLN A 90 16.92 -0.28 -9.81
CA GLN A 90 17.38 -1.49 -10.51
C GLN A 90 16.26 -2.52 -10.78
N TYR A 91 15.19 -2.50 -9.99
CA TYR A 91 14.03 -3.39 -10.13
C TYR A 91 12.87 -2.69 -10.84
N PHE A 92 12.77 -1.37 -10.65
CA PHE A 92 11.70 -0.54 -11.16
C PHE A 92 12.31 0.73 -11.76
N GLU A 93 12.69 0.65 -13.04
CA GLU A 93 13.46 1.69 -13.77
C GLU A 93 12.93 3.12 -13.58
N TYR A 94 11.61 3.29 -13.48
CA TYR A 94 10.95 4.59 -13.40
C TYR A 94 10.46 4.98 -12.00
N ILE A 95 10.83 4.23 -10.94
CA ILE A 95 10.23 4.38 -9.60
C ILE A 95 10.33 5.82 -9.05
N LYS A 96 11.44 6.52 -9.32
CA LYS A 96 11.66 7.92 -8.91
C LYS A 96 10.70 8.92 -9.55
N TYR A 97 10.09 8.55 -10.68
CA TYR A 97 9.16 9.38 -11.46
C TYR A 97 7.71 8.89 -11.31
N MET A 98 7.48 7.79 -10.60
CA MET A 98 6.14 7.35 -10.24
C MET A 98 5.58 8.25 -9.14
N PHE A 99 4.25 8.37 -9.11
CA PHE A 99 3.56 9.12 -8.07
C PHE A 99 2.67 8.15 -7.30
N PHE A 100 2.98 7.94 -6.03
CA PHE A 100 2.25 7.05 -5.15
C PHE A 100 1.19 7.80 -4.37
N ARG A 101 0.03 7.17 -4.20
CA ARG A 101 -1.07 7.69 -3.38
C ARG A 101 -1.98 6.56 -2.96
N ASN A 102 -2.74 6.76 -1.89
CA ASN A 102 -3.73 5.80 -1.42
C ASN A 102 -5.19 6.29 -1.54
N ASN A 103 -5.44 7.51 -2.03
CA ASN A 103 -6.80 8.02 -2.29
C ASN A 103 -7.01 8.51 -3.72
N MET A 104 -8.29 8.62 -4.11
CA MET A 104 -8.67 9.26 -5.37
C MET A 104 -8.29 10.74 -5.41
N TYR A 105 -8.13 11.30 -6.61
CA TYR A 105 -7.88 12.74 -6.76
C TYR A 105 -9.19 13.48 -6.53
N SER A 106 -9.19 14.42 -5.58
CA SER A 106 -10.27 15.38 -5.46
C SER A 106 -9.79 16.71 -6.02
N GLU A 107 -10.53 17.22 -7.00
CA GLU A 107 -10.35 18.60 -7.42
C GLU A 107 -10.91 19.54 -6.35
N GLY A 108 -10.12 20.54 -5.99
CA GLY A 108 -10.47 21.52 -4.96
C GLY A 108 -9.50 21.46 -3.78
N ASN A 109 -9.05 22.64 -3.34
CA ASN A 109 -8.11 22.78 -2.22
C ASN A 109 -8.88 22.66 -0.89
N ILE A 110 -9.55 21.53 -0.72
CA ILE A 110 -10.28 21.16 0.47
C ILE A 110 -9.48 20.13 1.25
N LYS A 111 -9.68 20.11 2.57
CA LYS A 111 -9.13 19.07 3.44
C LYS A 111 -9.87 17.76 3.15
N ILE A 112 -9.11 16.70 2.85
CA ILE A 112 -9.66 15.36 2.54
C ILE A 112 -9.17 14.38 3.61
N GLU A 113 -10.04 13.47 4.03
CA GLU A 113 -9.68 12.40 4.96
C GLU A 113 -9.07 11.20 4.23
N SER A 114 -8.10 10.53 4.85
CA SER A 114 -7.36 9.43 4.23
C SER A 114 -8.22 8.19 3.92
N ASP A 115 -9.39 8.05 4.53
CA ASP A 115 -10.35 6.96 4.32
C ASP A 115 -11.48 7.29 3.32
N ASN A 116 -11.48 8.49 2.72
CA ASN A 116 -12.53 8.89 1.78
C ASN A 116 -12.36 8.25 0.39
N PHE A 117 -13.49 7.80 -0.20
CA PHE A 117 -13.65 7.31 -1.58
C PHE A 117 -13.01 5.95 -1.92
N ASP A 118 -12.82 5.07 -0.94
CA ASP A 118 -12.37 3.70 -1.22
C ASP A 118 -13.49 2.83 -1.82
N ASP A 119 -13.26 2.31 -3.03
CA ASP A 119 -13.98 1.14 -3.51
C ASP A 119 -13.47 -0.14 -2.79
N PRO A 120 -14.23 -1.25 -2.83
CA PRO A 120 -13.85 -2.47 -2.12
C PRO A 120 -12.46 -3.04 -2.50
N ILE A 121 -12.00 -2.83 -3.73
CA ILE A 121 -10.70 -3.30 -4.20
C ILE A 121 -9.59 -2.46 -3.54
N ARG A 122 -9.72 -1.13 -3.56
CA ARG A 122 -8.74 -0.22 -2.93
C ARG A 122 -8.67 -0.41 -1.43
N LYS A 123 -9.81 -0.67 -0.78
CA LYS A 123 -9.83 -1.04 0.64
C LYS A 123 -8.99 -2.30 0.90
N GLY A 124 -9.08 -3.31 0.02
CA GLY A 124 -8.24 -4.50 0.08
C GLY A 124 -6.75 -4.21 -0.09
N TYR A 125 -6.37 -3.32 -1.01
CA TYR A 125 -4.98 -2.88 -1.18
C TYR A 125 -4.46 -2.18 0.08
N LYS A 126 -5.22 -1.21 0.63
CA LYS A 126 -4.84 -0.52 1.87
C LYS A 126 -4.65 -1.49 3.05
N THR A 127 -5.57 -2.42 3.24
CA THR A 127 -5.45 -3.44 4.31
C THR A 127 -4.17 -4.25 4.16
N ARG A 128 -3.88 -4.76 2.95
CA ARG A 128 -2.66 -5.54 2.71
C ARG A 128 -1.39 -4.71 2.90
N PHE A 129 -1.38 -3.48 2.40
CA PHE A 129 -0.24 -2.57 2.55
C PHE A 129 0.03 -2.24 4.02
N ARG A 130 -1.03 -1.98 4.79
CA ARG A 130 -0.95 -1.78 6.24
C ARG A 130 -0.40 -3.01 6.95
N THR A 131 -0.80 -4.22 6.54
CA THR A 131 -0.22 -5.46 7.08
C THR A 131 1.28 -5.55 6.84
N LEU A 132 1.75 -5.13 5.65
CA LEU A 132 3.18 -5.08 5.35
C LEU A 132 3.91 -4.03 6.20
N LEU A 133 3.34 -2.84 6.36
CA LEU A 133 3.89 -1.79 7.23
C LEU A 133 4.04 -2.27 8.68
N VAL A 134 2.98 -2.89 9.22
CA VAL A 134 3.00 -3.47 10.56
C VAL A 134 4.04 -4.59 10.66
N SER A 135 4.15 -5.46 9.65
CA SER A 135 5.19 -6.49 9.62
C SER A 135 6.60 -5.91 9.71
N VAL A 136 6.87 -4.83 8.97
CA VAL A 136 8.18 -4.14 9.04
C VAL A 136 8.43 -3.59 10.45
N LEU A 137 7.42 -2.98 11.09
CA LEU A 137 7.55 -2.50 12.47
C LEU A 137 7.81 -3.63 13.46
N THR A 138 7.04 -4.73 13.37
CA THR A 138 7.19 -5.86 14.29
C THR A 138 8.52 -6.58 14.09
N ASP A 139 9.00 -6.69 12.86
CA ASP A 139 10.30 -7.30 12.56
C ASP A 139 11.42 -6.48 13.21
N LEU A 140 11.36 -5.14 13.11
CA LEU A 140 12.32 -4.23 13.76
C LEU A 140 12.24 -4.28 15.29
N MET A 141 11.05 -4.43 15.86
CA MET A 141 10.89 -4.60 17.32
C MET A 141 11.52 -5.90 17.84
N ASN A 142 11.67 -6.90 16.96
CA ASN A 142 12.18 -8.22 17.29
C ASN A 142 13.49 -8.53 16.53
N GLU A 143 14.31 -7.51 16.26
CA GLU A 143 15.56 -7.63 15.48
C GLU A 143 16.53 -8.68 16.06
N ASP A 144 16.52 -8.90 17.38
CA ASP A 144 17.33 -9.94 18.05
C ASP A 144 16.85 -11.37 17.74
N GLN A 145 15.59 -11.54 17.32
CA GLN A 145 14.95 -12.84 17.09
C GLN A 145 14.86 -13.19 15.60
N TYR A 146 14.81 -12.20 14.71
CA TYR A 146 14.58 -12.40 13.28
C TYR A 146 15.73 -11.89 12.42
N PRO A 147 16.17 -12.66 11.39
CA PRO A 147 17.16 -12.19 10.44
C PRO A 147 16.71 -10.92 9.69
N LYS A 148 17.62 -9.96 9.50
CA LYS A 148 17.37 -8.69 8.77
C LYS A 148 16.85 -8.91 7.35
N GLU A 149 17.17 -10.06 6.75
CA GLU A 149 16.72 -10.46 5.42
C GLU A 149 15.20 -10.66 5.32
N LEU A 150 14.52 -10.93 6.43
CA LEU A 150 13.06 -11.04 6.48
C LEU A 150 12.40 -9.68 6.39
N THR A 151 12.90 -8.72 7.16
CA THR A 151 12.44 -7.33 7.11
C THR A 151 12.65 -6.75 5.72
N LEU A 152 13.82 -7.02 5.12
CA LEU A 152 14.12 -6.62 3.75
C LEU A 152 13.11 -7.19 2.74
N ASP A 153 12.69 -8.44 2.91
CA ASP A 153 11.67 -9.03 2.03
C ASP A 153 10.29 -8.36 2.21
N SER A 154 9.89 -8.08 3.45
CA SER A 154 8.67 -7.31 3.73
C SER A 154 8.71 -5.92 3.05
N VAL A 155 9.89 -5.29 3.01
CA VAL A 155 10.12 -4.03 2.31
C VAL A 155 10.05 -4.21 0.79
N TYR A 156 10.61 -5.28 0.22
CA TYR A 156 10.45 -5.60 -1.20
C TYR A 156 8.98 -5.76 -1.60
N GLN A 157 8.19 -6.46 -0.78
CA GLN A 157 6.75 -6.62 -1.01
C GLN A 157 6.00 -5.29 -0.90
N LEU A 158 6.39 -4.46 0.08
CA LEU A 158 5.84 -3.12 0.26
C LEU A 158 6.09 -2.28 -1.00
N VAL A 159 7.33 -2.23 -1.51
CA VAL A 159 7.66 -1.47 -2.71
C VAL A 159 6.97 -2.04 -3.96
N ALA A 160 6.88 -3.36 -4.09
CA ALA A 160 6.12 -3.97 -5.19
C ALA A 160 4.64 -3.56 -5.14
N SER A 161 4.03 -3.55 -3.96
CA SER A 161 2.65 -3.06 -3.77
C SER A 161 2.53 -1.56 -4.08
N MET A 162 3.50 -0.72 -3.69
CA MET A 162 3.54 0.70 -4.08
C MET A 162 3.42 0.86 -5.60
N VAL A 163 4.26 0.15 -6.35
CA VAL A 163 4.33 0.23 -7.81
C VAL A 163 3.06 -0.32 -8.49
N GLN A 164 2.54 -1.45 -7.99
CA GLN A 164 1.43 -2.14 -8.65
C GLN A 164 0.05 -1.60 -8.27
N GLU A 165 -0.14 -1.22 -7.01
CA GLU A 165 -1.46 -0.95 -6.43
C GLU A 165 -1.65 0.55 -6.10
N PHE A 166 -0.56 1.25 -5.74
CA PHE A 166 -0.61 2.65 -5.29
C PHE A 166 -0.07 3.68 -6.28
N ASN A 167 0.41 3.24 -7.46
CA ASN A 167 0.79 4.16 -8.54
C ASN A 167 -0.47 4.90 -9.05
N TRP A 168 -0.37 6.22 -9.18
CA TRP A 168 -1.40 7.16 -9.62
C TRP A 168 -2.24 6.66 -10.80
N LEU A 169 -1.63 5.97 -11.77
CA LEU A 169 -2.34 5.39 -12.92
C LEU A 169 -3.48 4.43 -12.53
N GLN A 170 -3.39 3.75 -11.38
CA GLN A 170 -4.45 2.86 -10.88
C GLN A 170 -5.68 3.64 -10.38
N PHE A 171 -5.50 4.88 -9.93
CA PHE A 171 -6.57 5.74 -9.43
C PHE A 171 -7.28 6.50 -10.55
N LEU A 172 -6.70 6.46 -11.75
CA LEU A 172 -7.26 7.07 -12.95
C LEU A 172 -8.04 6.09 -13.82
N LYS A 173 -8.08 4.80 -13.51
CA LYS A 173 -8.88 3.85 -14.28
C LYS A 173 -10.37 4.14 -14.11
N LYS A 174 -11.03 4.62 -15.16
CA LYS A 174 -12.50 4.79 -15.22
C LYS A 174 -13.25 3.47 -15.41
N SER A 175 -12.55 2.40 -15.76
CA SER A 175 -13.07 1.05 -15.90
C SER A 175 -11.93 0.01 -15.81
N ASN A 176 -12.21 -1.28 -15.97
CA ASN A 176 -11.23 -2.38 -16.10
C ASN A 176 -10.31 -2.25 -17.36
N ASP A 177 -10.08 -1.05 -17.87
CA ASP A 177 -9.28 -0.79 -19.06
C ASP A 177 -7.85 -1.30 -18.86
N PHE A 178 -7.51 -2.27 -19.70
CA PHE A 178 -6.18 -2.85 -19.75
C PHE A 178 -5.21 -1.82 -20.32
N ILE A 179 -4.26 -1.38 -19.49
CA ILE A 179 -3.09 -0.61 -19.95
C ILE A 179 -2.02 -1.64 -20.31
N SER A 180 -1.67 -1.71 -21.59
CA SER A 180 -0.62 -2.63 -22.02
C SER A 180 0.74 -2.23 -21.40
N PRO A 181 1.66 -3.19 -21.19
CA PRO A 181 3.01 -2.89 -20.71
C PRO A 181 3.72 -1.82 -21.55
N LEU A 182 3.53 -1.84 -22.87
CA LEU A 182 4.09 -0.83 -23.79
C LEU A 182 3.54 0.58 -23.56
N GLN A 183 2.24 0.70 -23.27
CA GLN A 183 1.62 2.01 -22.97
C GLN A 183 2.06 2.54 -21.61
N LEU A 184 2.22 1.65 -20.62
CA LEU A 184 2.69 1.99 -19.28
C LEU A 184 4.13 2.49 -19.31
N ASP A 185 4.99 1.73 -19.99
CA ASP A 185 6.39 2.07 -20.23
C ASP A 185 6.54 3.41 -20.97
N ARG A 186 5.77 3.60 -22.05
CA ARG A 186 5.67 4.90 -22.74
C ARG A 186 5.25 6.03 -21.81
N TYR A 187 4.24 5.82 -20.97
CA TYR A 187 3.80 6.85 -20.02
C TYR A 187 4.93 7.25 -19.08
N HIS A 188 5.65 6.29 -18.51
CA HIS A 188 6.74 6.57 -17.59
C HIS A 188 7.91 7.30 -18.27
N ARG A 189 8.29 6.92 -19.50
CA ARG A 189 9.28 7.67 -20.29
C ARG A 189 8.89 9.13 -20.48
N ILE A 190 7.62 9.38 -20.78
CA ILE A 190 7.13 10.75 -21.00
C ILE A 190 7.09 11.53 -19.69
N VAL A 191 6.69 10.90 -18.57
CA VAL A 191 6.73 11.56 -17.24
C VAL A 191 8.17 11.89 -16.85
N LYS A 192 9.12 10.97 -17.06
CA LYS A 192 10.55 11.20 -16.86
C LYS A 192 11.04 12.38 -17.71
N TYR A 193 10.71 12.40 -18.99
CA TYR A 193 11.08 13.49 -19.88
C TYR A 193 10.50 14.84 -19.40
N ILE A 194 9.25 14.86 -18.93
CA ILE A 194 8.67 16.08 -18.34
C ILE A 194 9.44 16.52 -17.09
N ASP A 195 9.79 15.61 -16.17
CA ASP A 195 10.56 15.95 -14.95
C ASP A 195 11.96 16.50 -15.27
N GLU A 196 12.60 16.00 -16.32
CA GLU A 196 13.96 16.39 -16.72
C GLU A 196 13.97 17.68 -17.57
N HIS A 197 12.97 17.87 -18.43
CA HIS A 197 12.94 18.94 -19.43
C HIS A 197 11.84 19.98 -19.22
N TYR A 198 11.13 20.01 -18.07
CA TYR A 198 10.00 20.94 -17.83
C TYR A 198 10.32 22.41 -18.13
N HIS A 199 11.58 22.82 -17.93
CA HIS A 199 12.06 24.19 -18.12
C HIS A 199 12.16 24.60 -19.61
N GLU A 200 12.12 23.64 -20.52
CA GLU A 200 12.23 23.86 -21.96
C GLU A 200 10.88 24.12 -22.62
N ARG A 201 10.89 24.61 -23.86
CA ARG A 201 9.69 24.71 -24.69
C ARG A 201 9.36 23.33 -25.28
N ILE A 202 8.56 22.55 -24.57
CA ILE A 202 8.08 21.25 -25.02
C ILE A 202 6.69 21.39 -25.64
N THR A 203 6.50 20.87 -26.85
CA THR A 203 5.19 20.75 -27.48
C THR A 203 4.73 19.30 -27.56
N LEU A 204 3.42 19.14 -27.77
CA LEU A 204 2.80 17.84 -27.98
C LEU A 204 3.36 17.13 -29.24
N ASP A 205 3.80 17.90 -30.23
CA ASP A 205 4.40 17.36 -31.47
C ASP A 205 5.79 16.78 -31.23
N ASP A 206 6.58 17.41 -30.35
CA ASP A 206 7.92 16.97 -29.99
C ASP A 206 7.87 15.60 -29.31
N ILE A 207 6.98 15.43 -28.32
CA ILE A 207 6.78 14.15 -27.63
C ILE A 207 6.25 13.08 -28.57
N ALA A 208 5.31 13.42 -29.46
CA ALA A 208 4.78 12.46 -30.42
C ALA A 208 5.87 11.92 -31.37
N LYS A 209 6.76 12.81 -31.86
CA LYS A 209 7.92 12.43 -32.68
C LYS A 209 8.91 11.55 -31.92
N GLN A 210 9.25 11.93 -30.69
CA GLN A 210 10.17 11.17 -29.83
C GLN A 210 9.65 9.76 -29.52
N GLU A 211 8.34 9.61 -29.35
CA GLU A 211 7.68 8.34 -29.06
C GLU A 211 7.24 7.57 -30.33
N PHE A 212 7.63 8.06 -31.51
CA PHE A 212 7.34 7.46 -32.82
C PHE A 212 5.85 7.22 -33.07
N ILE A 213 5.00 8.15 -32.65
CA ILE A 213 3.54 8.09 -32.78
C ILE A 213 2.96 9.36 -33.39
N THR A 214 1.73 9.28 -33.88
CA THR A 214 1.04 10.48 -34.36
C THR A 214 0.61 11.37 -33.20
N LYS A 215 0.63 12.68 -33.42
CA LYS A 215 0.13 13.70 -32.50
C LYS A 215 -1.29 13.40 -31.99
N ASN A 216 -2.19 12.98 -32.88
CA ASN A 216 -3.57 12.64 -32.53
C ASN A 216 -3.62 11.42 -31.59
N TYR A 217 -2.88 10.35 -31.93
CA TYR A 217 -2.81 9.18 -31.08
C TYR A 217 -2.24 9.51 -29.70
N PHE A 218 -1.16 10.30 -29.62
CA PHE A 218 -0.60 10.74 -28.34
C PHE A 218 -1.62 11.53 -27.50
N SER A 219 -2.34 12.48 -28.09
CA SER A 219 -3.34 13.28 -27.36
C SER A 219 -4.45 12.40 -26.77
N HIS A 220 -4.91 11.38 -27.50
CA HIS A 220 -5.90 10.43 -27.00
C HIS A 220 -5.33 9.53 -25.91
N LEU A 221 -4.15 8.94 -26.16
CA LEU A 221 -3.46 8.09 -25.20
C LEU A 221 -3.23 8.83 -23.86
N TRP A 222 -2.67 10.04 -23.93
CA TRP A 222 -2.34 10.84 -22.76
C TRP A 222 -3.58 11.21 -21.95
N LYS A 223 -4.65 11.66 -22.61
CA LYS A 223 -5.90 12.03 -21.95
C LYS A 223 -6.56 10.82 -21.28
N ASN A 224 -6.50 9.65 -21.92
CA ASN A 224 -7.02 8.41 -21.35
C ASN A 224 -6.22 7.95 -20.13
N LEU A 225 -4.89 8.08 -20.17
CA LEU A 225 -4.01 7.62 -19.08
C LEU A 225 -3.95 8.60 -17.90
N SER A 226 -3.95 9.91 -18.14
CA SER A 226 -3.63 10.92 -17.12
C SER A 226 -4.83 11.76 -16.66
N HIS A 227 -6.00 11.66 -17.33
CA HIS A 227 -7.19 12.55 -17.22
C HIS A 227 -6.96 14.02 -17.55
N PHE A 228 -5.72 14.49 -17.48
CA PHE A 228 -5.33 15.84 -17.82
C PHE A 228 -4.83 15.92 -19.26
N SER A 229 -4.87 17.12 -19.84
CA SER A 229 -4.12 17.35 -21.07
C SER A 229 -2.61 17.32 -20.80
N PHE A 230 -1.80 17.06 -21.84
CA PHE A 230 -0.34 17.11 -21.73
C PHE A 230 0.15 18.47 -21.23
N ASN A 231 -0.43 19.55 -21.75
CA ASN A 231 -0.10 20.91 -21.32
C ASN A 231 -0.45 21.15 -19.85
N GLU A 232 -1.54 20.57 -19.35
CA GLU A 232 -1.86 20.67 -17.91
C GLU A 232 -0.84 19.91 -17.06
N ARG A 233 -0.42 18.69 -17.47
CA ARG A 233 0.65 17.97 -16.77
C ARG A 233 1.97 18.74 -16.78
N LEU A 234 2.37 19.29 -17.92
CA LEU A 234 3.61 20.06 -18.01
C LEU A 234 3.56 21.28 -17.09
N ASN A 235 2.48 22.06 -17.14
CA ASN A 235 2.34 23.24 -16.27
C ASN A 235 2.21 22.85 -14.78
N TYR A 236 1.62 21.70 -14.47
CA TYR A 236 1.63 21.13 -13.13
C TYR A 236 3.06 20.92 -12.62
N GLU A 237 3.90 20.23 -13.40
CA GLU A 237 5.29 19.99 -13.01
C GLU A 237 6.06 21.30 -12.82
N ARG A 238 5.92 22.23 -13.76
CA ARG A 238 6.51 23.57 -13.66
C ARG A 238 6.07 24.32 -12.40
N THR A 239 4.81 24.14 -11.99
CA THR A 239 4.28 24.77 -10.77
C THR A 239 4.92 24.16 -9.52
N LEU A 240 5.04 22.83 -9.44
CA LEU A 240 5.73 22.17 -8.33
C LEU A 240 7.19 22.63 -8.22
N LYS A 241 7.93 22.63 -9.33
CA LYS A 241 9.32 23.13 -9.37
C LYS A 241 9.42 24.60 -9.00
N SER A 242 8.40 25.40 -9.32
CA SER A 242 8.38 26.81 -8.94
C SER A 242 8.21 27.02 -7.44
N GLU A 243 7.42 26.19 -6.76
CA GLU A 243 7.28 26.22 -5.30
C GLU A 243 8.64 25.96 -4.65
N PHE A 244 9.36 24.96 -5.15
CA PHE A 244 10.70 24.65 -4.70
C PHE A 244 11.63 25.86 -4.78
N LEU A 245 11.75 26.49 -5.95
CA LEU A 245 12.60 27.67 -6.13
C LEU A 245 12.11 28.86 -5.27
N LEU A 246 10.80 29.04 -5.14
CA LEU A 246 10.19 30.11 -4.35
C LEU A 246 10.56 30.02 -2.86
N LEU A 247 10.60 28.80 -2.31
CA LEU A 247 10.82 28.53 -0.89
C LEU A 247 12.28 28.25 -0.51
N THR A 248 13.14 27.96 -1.50
CA THR A 248 14.56 27.64 -1.28
C THR A 248 15.53 28.73 -1.78
N THR A 249 15.06 29.70 -2.56
CA THR A 249 15.89 30.76 -3.13
C THR A 249 15.34 32.17 -2.89
N ASN A 250 16.16 33.18 -3.22
CA ASN A 250 15.80 34.59 -3.23
C ASN A 250 15.51 35.12 -4.66
N MET A 251 15.23 34.24 -5.61
CA MET A 251 14.93 34.62 -6.99
C MET A 251 13.65 35.48 -7.07
N SER A 252 13.61 36.42 -8.01
CA SER A 252 12.39 37.15 -8.33
C SER A 252 11.36 36.23 -8.99
N LEU A 253 10.07 36.56 -8.88
CA LEU A 253 9.02 35.74 -9.51
C LEU A 253 9.17 35.66 -11.04
N SER A 254 9.72 36.71 -11.67
CA SER A 254 10.01 36.70 -13.09
C SER A 254 11.09 35.67 -13.43
N ALA A 255 12.17 35.65 -12.65
CA ALA A 255 13.25 34.69 -12.85
C ALA A 255 12.82 33.25 -12.53
N ILE A 256 11.95 33.06 -11.53
CA ILE A 256 11.37 31.73 -11.22
C ILE A 256 10.47 31.28 -12.38
N ALA A 257 9.58 32.13 -12.88
CA ALA A 257 8.71 31.79 -14.00
C ALA A 257 9.51 31.38 -15.24
N GLU A 258 10.54 32.16 -15.59
CA GLU A 258 11.45 31.87 -16.71
C GLU A 258 12.21 30.54 -16.49
N LYS A 259 12.82 30.35 -15.32
CA LYS A 259 13.58 29.13 -14.99
C LYS A 259 12.72 27.87 -14.94
N CYS A 260 11.42 28.03 -14.65
CA CYS A 260 10.45 26.95 -14.71
C CYS A 260 9.83 26.76 -16.11
N GLY A 261 10.22 27.53 -17.13
CA GLY A 261 9.72 27.37 -18.50
C GLY A 261 8.34 27.98 -18.76
N PHE A 262 7.83 28.85 -17.87
CA PHE A 262 6.61 29.61 -18.15
C PHE A 262 6.91 30.74 -19.16
N SER A 263 5.98 30.97 -20.09
CA SER A 263 6.12 32.01 -21.13
C SER A 263 6.15 33.43 -20.56
N ASP A 264 5.47 33.64 -19.45
CA ASP A 264 5.35 34.92 -18.78
C ASP A 264 4.86 34.74 -17.33
N VAL A 265 5.03 35.78 -16.53
CA VAL A 265 4.65 35.80 -15.11
C VAL A 265 3.14 35.68 -14.92
N LYS A 266 2.31 36.23 -15.82
CA LYS A 266 0.85 36.17 -15.69
C LYS A 266 0.35 34.73 -15.86
N TYR A 267 0.95 33.98 -16.78
CA TYR A 267 0.67 32.56 -17.01
C TYR A 267 1.13 31.70 -15.83
N TYR A 268 2.32 32.00 -15.28
CA TYR A 268 2.79 31.41 -14.03
C TYR A 268 1.79 31.61 -12.88
N TYR A 269 1.38 32.86 -12.61
CA TYR A 269 0.41 33.17 -11.56
C TYR A 269 -0.93 32.46 -11.74
N LYS A 270 -1.42 32.37 -12.99
CA LYS A 270 -2.67 31.66 -13.31
C LYS A 270 -2.59 30.19 -12.90
N HIS A 271 -1.50 29.51 -13.24
CA HIS A 271 -1.32 28.09 -12.92
C HIS A 271 -0.99 27.86 -11.45
N PHE A 272 -0.18 28.71 -10.84
CA PHE A 272 0.09 28.61 -9.41
C PHE A 272 -1.20 28.74 -8.59
N ARG A 273 -2.04 29.74 -8.92
CA ARG A 273 -3.34 29.91 -8.26
C ARG A 273 -4.31 28.77 -8.57
N ARG A 274 -4.24 28.18 -9.77
CA ARG A 274 -5.06 27.01 -10.11
C ARG A 274 -4.77 25.83 -9.17
N TRP A 275 -3.50 25.56 -8.88
CA TRP A 275 -3.11 24.42 -8.05
C TRP A 275 -3.11 24.76 -6.55
N TYR A 276 -2.48 25.85 -6.13
CA TYR A 276 -2.34 26.21 -4.71
C TYR A 276 -3.49 27.07 -4.17
N GLY A 277 -4.40 27.56 -5.02
CA GLY A 277 -5.56 28.37 -4.62
C GLY A 277 -5.22 29.82 -4.25
N VAL A 278 -3.95 30.08 -3.95
CA VAL A 278 -3.38 31.39 -3.62
C VAL A 278 -2.31 31.79 -4.63
N ASN A 279 -1.85 33.03 -4.57
CA ASN A 279 -0.73 33.51 -5.36
C ASN A 279 0.63 33.15 -4.71
N PRO A 280 1.72 33.06 -5.51
CA PRO A 280 3.03 32.59 -5.02
C PRO A 280 3.56 33.30 -3.77
N LEU A 281 3.47 34.63 -3.71
CA LEU A 281 3.98 35.40 -2.57
C LEU A 281 3.18 35.15 -1.29
N GLU A 282 1.87 34.98 -1.41
CA GLU A 282 1.03 34.63 -0.27
C GLU A 282 1.39 33.25 0.26
N HIS A 283 1.60 32.27 -0.64
CA HIS A 283 2.08 30.94 -0.27
C HIS A 283 3.43 30.98 0.44
N LYS A 284 4.41 31.73 -0.12
CA LYS A 284 5.72 31.93 0.50
C LYS A 284 5.59 32.54 1.90
N LYS A 285 4.74 33.55 2.07
CA LYS A 285 4.51 34.18 3.38
C LYS A 285 3.92 33.20 4.38
N ARG A 286 2.94 32.37 3.98
CA ARG A 286 2.34 31.33 4.85
C ARG A 286 3.38 30.30 5.28
N CYS A 287 4.21 29.83 4.36
CA CYS A 287 5.27 28.88 4.64
C CYS A 287 6.32 29.47 5.59
N LEU A 288 6.75 30.72 5.39
CA LEU A 288 7.70 31.40 6.28
C LEU A 288 7.11 31.59 7.69
N ALA A 289 5.86 32.05 7.79
CA ALA A 289 5.19 32.19 9.08
C ALA A 289 5.04 30.84 9.81
N TYR A 290 4.82 29.75 9.08
CA TYR A 290 4.84 28.41 9.66
C TYR A 290 6.24 28.05 10.17
N MET A 291 7.29 28.39 9.43
CA MET A 291 8.67 28.09 9.81
C MET A 291 9.21 28.93 10.97
N GLU A 292 8.62 30.09 11.25
CA GLU A 292 8.99 30.97 12.37
C GLU A 292 8.39 30.54 13.72
N SER A 293 7.43 29.62 13.71
CA SER A 293 6.77 29.13 14.92
C SER A 293 7.55 28.01 15.61
N GLU A 294 7.26 27.77 16.89
CA GLU A 294 7.82 26.65 17.65
C GLU A 294 7.34 25.31 17.08
N PHE A 295 8.29 24.37 16.96
CA PHE A 295 8.04 22.99 16.57
C PHE A 295 7.97 22.11 17.82
N ASP A 296 7.08 21.13 17.78
CA ASP A 296 6.83 20.21 18.88
C ASP A 296 6.82 18.80 18.28
N SER A 297 8.01 18.20 18.29
CA SER A 297 8.26 16.85 17.80
C SER A 297 9.42 16.22 18.55
N LYS A 298 9.28 14.94 18.91
CA LYS A 298 10.30 14.15 19.60
C LYS A 298 10.35 12.75 19.00
N GLU A 299 11.56 12.32 18.63
CA GLU A 299 11.80 10.94 18.25
C GLU A 299 11.70 10.02 19.48
N LEU A 300 10.97 8.93 19.33
CA LEU A 300 10.78 7.91 20.36
C LEU A 300 11.54 6.65 20.00
N GLU A 301 12.14 6.01 21.00
CA GLU A 301 12.73 4.68 20.84
C GLU A 301 11.63 3.66 20.58
N LEU A 302 11.81 2.81 19.55
CA LEU A 302 10.81 1.83 19.14
C LEU A 302 10.43 0.88 20.29
N SER A 303 11.40 0.49 21.12
CA SER A 303 11.19 -0.35 22.31
C SER A 303 10.30 0.30 23.37
N SER A 304 10.31 1.65 23.46
CA SER A 304 9.52 2.38 24.46
C SER A 304 8.03 2.44 24.14
N ILE A 305 7.67 2.21 22.88
CA ILE A 305 6.29 2.27 22.39
C ILE A 305 5.74 0.90 21.95
N SER A 306 6.41 -0.19 22.31
CA SER A 306 6.00 -1.55 21.93
C SER A 306 4.55 -1.86 22.28
N HIS A 307 4.14 -1.52 23.50
CA HIS A 307 2.76 -1.66 23.98
C HIS A 307 1.75 -0.87 23.13
N ILE A 308 2.11 0.33 22.66
CA ILE A 308 1.24 1.15 21.79
C ILE A 308 1.09 0.50 20.41
N ILE A 309 2.17 -0.08 19.87
CA ILE A 309 2.12 -0.82 18.60
C ILE A 309 1.28 -2.09 18.77
N GLU A 310 1.45 -2.83 19.88
CA GLU A 310 0.63 -4.00 20.18
C GLU A 310 -0.86 -3.66 20.27
N ASP A 311 -1.20 -2.55 20.94
CA ASP A 311 -2.57 -2.07 21.05
C ASP A 311 -3.11 -1.61 19.69
N TYR A 312 -2.33 -0.88 18.89
CA TYR A 312 -2.67 -0.55 17.51
C TYR A 312 -2.95 -1.80 16.66
N ILE A 313 -2.12 -2.84 16.77
CA ILE A 313 -2.35 -4.11 16.06
C ILE A 313 -3.68 -4.72 16.51
N LYS A 314 -3.98 -4.72 17.81
CA LYS A 314 -5.26 -5.26 18.31
C LYS A 314 -6.46 -4.45 17.85
N GLU A 315 -6.39 -3.14 17.88
CA GLU A 315 -7.53 -2.27 17.60
C GLU A 315 -7.78 -2.09 16.10
N VAL A 316 -6.72 -1.93 15.31
CA VAL A 316 -6.80 -1.58 13.89
C VAL A 316 -6.69 -2.80 12.97
N MET A 317 -5.84 -3.77 13.34
CA MET A 317 -5.51 -4.90 12.46
C MET A 317 -6.34 -6.14 12.79
N LEU A 318 -6.67 -6.36 14.06
CA LEU A 318 -7.52 -7.47 14.45
C LEU A 318 -9.00 -7.10 14.23
N PRO A 319 -9.80 -7.96 13.59
CA PRO A 319 -11.24 -7.80 13.52
C PRO A 319 -11.86 -7.71 14.92
N ASP A 320 -13.04 -7.08 15.07
CA ASP A 320 -13.77 -6.96 16.35
C ASP A 320 -13.84 -8.26 17.17
N TYR A 321 -13.87 -9.42 16.50
CA TYR A 321 -13.94 -10.74 17.16
C TYR A 321 -12.60 -11.26 17.72
N ALA A 322 -11.46 -10.68 17.33
CA ALA A 322 -10.13 -11.03 17.82
C ALA A 322 -9.64 -10.09 18.94
N GLN A 323 -10.31 -8.96 19.15
CA GLN A 323 -10.12 -8.07 20.32
C GLN A 323 -10.63 -8.68 21.64
N ASP A 324 -11.49 -9.70 21.55
CA ASP A 324 -12.10 -10.44 22.67
C ASP A 324 -11.23 -11.62 23.21
N ASP A 325 -9.91 -11.62 22.97
CA ASP A 325 -8.97 -12.71 23.34
C ASP A 325 -9.35 -14.12 22.79
N LEU A 326 -10.19 -14.18 21.76
CA LEU A 326 -10.57 -15.45 21.13
C LEU A 326 -9.39 -16.15 20.45
N TRP A 327 -8.29 -15.47 20.13
CA TRP A 327 -7.15 -16.05 19.41
C TRP A 327 -5.83 -15.55 19.97
N LYS A 328 -4.85 -16.44 20.23
CA LYS A 328 -3.48 -16.03 20.57
C LYS A 328 -2.71 -15.71 19.28
N THR A 329 -2.38 -14.44 19.09
CA THR A 329 -1.82 -13.87 17.84
C THR A 329 -0.34 -14.16 17.60
N THR A 330 0.41 -14.56 18.63
CA THR A 330 1.86 -14.81 18.54
C THR A 330 2.23 -16.00 17.65
N SER A 331 1.54 -17.13 17.73
CA SER A 331 1.92 -18.34 16.97
C SER A 331 1.61 -18.26 15.46
N LEU A 332 0.69 -17.38 15.07
CA LEU A 332 0.21 -17.21 13.69
C LEU A 332 1.22 -16.45 12.83
N PHE A 333 1.74 -15.35 13.38
CA PHE A 333 2.82 -14.59 12.76
C PHE A 333 4.08 -15.45 12.64
N ASP A 334 4.43 -16.17 13.71
CA ASP A 334 5.58 -17.10 13.71
C ASP A 334 5.46 -18.18 12.62
N ASN A 335 4.27 -18.72 12.38
CA ASN A 335 4.04 -19.75 11.36
C ASN A 335 4.09 -19.17 9.93
N PHE A 336 3.53 -17.98 9.70
CA PHE A 336 3.65 -17.29 8.41
C PHE A 336 5.11 -16.94 8.10
N VAL A 337 5.83 -16.39 9.08
CA VAL A 337 7.26 -16.07 8.99
C VAL A 337 8.09 -17.35 8.74
N LYS A 338 7.80 -18.45 9.44
CA LYS A 338 8.44 -19.77 9.19
C LYS A 338 8.15 -20.33 7.80
N MET A 339 6.94 -20.19 7.27
CA MET A 339 6.60 -20.66 5.93
C MET A 339 7.30 -19.84 4.83
N LYS A 340 7.35 -18.51 5.02
CA LYS A 340 8.13 -17.59 4.17
C LYS A 340 9.63 -17.93 4.22
N TYR A 341 10.16 -18.27 5.39
CA TYR A 341 11.53 -18.71 5.61
C TYR A 341 11.88 -20.01 4.86
N LEU A 342 11.02 -21.05 4.96
CA LEU A 342 11.24 -22.35 4.30
C LEU A 342 11.22 -22.23 2.77
N TYR A 343 10.28 -21.48 2.19
CA TYR A 343 10.19 -21.26 0.74
C TYR A 343 11.46 -20.60 0.14
N LYS A 344 12.17 -19.78 0.92
CA LYS A 344 13.40 -19.12 0.49
C LYS A 344 14.63 -20.03 0.61
N PHE A 345 14.71 -20.87 1.64
CA PHE A 345 15.81 -21.83 1.79
C PHE A 345 15.81 -22.89 0.67
N ASP A 346 14.65 -23.27 0.14
CA ASP A 346 14.52 -24.18 -1.01
C ASP A 346 15.05 -23.60 -2.34
N LYS A 347 15.20 -22.28 -2.44
CA LYS A 347 15.82 -21.63 -3.61
C LYS A 347 17.35 -21.50 -3.52
N ILE A 348 17.92 -21.68 -2.32
CA ILE A 348 19.37 -21.58 -2.05
C ILE A 348 19.98 -22.96 -1.78
N THR A 349 19.18 -23.91 -1.32
CA THR A 349 19.56 -25.31 -1.01
C THR A 349 18.59 -26.24 -1.73
N PRO A 350 19.04 -27.30 -2.43
CA PRO A 350 18.16 -28.19 -3.19
C PRO A 350 17.40 -29.12 -2.24
N GLN A 351 16.46 -28.58 -1.49
CA GLN A 351 15.37 -29.31 -0.88
C GLN A 351 14.12 -29.04 -1.75
N PRO A 352 13.32 -30.07 -2.06
CA PRO A 352 12.13 -29.87 -2.87
C PRO A 352 11.13 -28.98 -2.10
N PRO A 353 10.57 -27.93 -2.74
CA PRO A 353 9.62 -27.06 -2.07
C PRO A 353 8.47 -27.87 -1.48
N PRO A 354 7.90 -27.46 -0.31
CA PRO A 354 6.67 -28.06 0.15
C PRO A 354 5.65 -27.93 -0.98
N ARG A 355 5.14 -29.07 -1.48
CA ARG A 355 4.27 -29.14 -2.67
C ARG A 355 2.92 -28.40 -2.50
N GLY A 356 2.65 -27.86 -1.32
CA GLY A 356 1.54 -26.98 -0.98
C GLY A 356 1.41 -26.79 0.53
N ALA A 357 0.56 -25.87 0.98
CA ALA A 357 0.15 -25.75 2.38
C ALA A 357 -1.20 -26.37 2.60
N VAL A 358 -1.36 -26.95 3.79
CA VAL A 358 -2.64 -27.44 4.25
C VAL A 358 -3.21 -26.46 5.26
N VAL A 359 -4.28 -25.78 4.89
CA VAL A 359 -5.06 -24.93 5.80
C VAL A 359 -6.16 -25.79 6.40
N ASN A 360 -5.95 -26.25 7.63
CA ASN A 360 -7.02 -26.93 8.36
C ASN A 360 -8.00 -25.88 8.90
N VAL A 361 -9.10 -25.68 8.20
CA VAL A 361 -10.06 -24.61 8.49
C VAL A 361 -10.71 -24.80 9.85
N LEU A 362 -10.94 -26.04 10.25
CA LEU A 362 -11.77 -26.39 11.39
C LEU A 362 -10.99 -26.64 12.68
N ASN A 363 -9.67 -26.50 12.64
CA ASN A 363 -8.86 -26.65 13.84
C ASN A 363 -9.08 -25.47 14.80
N ALA A 364 -8.66 -25.68 16.06
CA ALA A 364 -8.80 -24.70 17.14
C ALA A 364 -7.98 -23.41 16.96
N ASN A 365 -7.20 -23.28 15.87
CA ASN A 365 -6.46 -22.07 15.48
C ASN A 365 -7.16 -21.29 14.34
N ASN A 366 -8.08 -21.92 13.62
CA ASN A 366 -8.74 -21.36 12.44
C ASN A 366 -10.27 -21.27 12.55
N PHE A 367 -10.89 -22.03 13.45
CA PHE A 367 -12.34 -22.00 13.67
C PHE A 367 -12.72 -22.08 15.16
N LYS A 368 -13.66 -21.23 15.58
CA LYS A 368 -14.26 -21.22 16.92
C LYS A 368 -15.75 -20.91 16.83
N THR A 369 -16.51 -21.42 17.79
CA THR A 369 -17.94 -21.12 17.98
C THR A 369 -18.15 -20.35 19.28
N LYS A 370 -18.84 -19.20 19.24
CA LYS A 370 -19.24 -18.42 20.43
C LYS A 370 -20.72 -18.04 20.28
N ASN A 371 -21.53 -18.35 21.29
CA ASN A 371 -22.98 -18.08 21.33
C ASN A 371 -23.74 -18.60 20.09
N GLY A 372 -23.40 -19.79 19.60
CA GLY A 372 -24.02 -20.39 18.41
C GLY A 372 -23.62 -19.77 17.07
N LYS A 373 -22.72 -18.76 17.07
CA LYS A 373 -22.18 -18.15 15.86
C LYS A 373 -20.77 -18.67 15.55
N CYS A 374 -20.52 -18.87 14.26
CA CYS A 374 -19.27 -19.39 13.70
C CYS A 374 -18.28 -18.27 13.41
N TYR A 375 -17.02 -18.45 13.81
CA TYR A 375 -15.94 -17.50 13.56
C TYR A 375 -14.75 -18.22 12.93
N PHE A 376 -14.29 -17.69 11.80
CA PHE A 376 -13.08 -18.13 11.12
C PHE A 376 -11.96 -17.13 11.35
N ASN A 377 -10.74 -17.63 11.53
CA ASN A 377 -9.54 -16.81 11.60
C ASN A 377 -9.11 -16.38 10.19
N TRP A 378 -9.78 -15.38 9.65
CA TRP A 378 -9.53 -14.92 8.29
C TRP A 378 -8.13 -14.36 8.11
N GLN A 379 -7.47 -13.85 9.16
CA GLN A 379 -6.10 -13.37 9.05
C GLN A 379 -5.13 -14.50 8.66
N ASN A 380 -5.26 -15.69 9.26
CA ASN A 380 -4.42 -16.83 8.89
C ASN A 380 -4.69 -17.26 7.43
N ILE A 381 -5.96 -17.32 7.07
CA ILE A 381 -6.38 -17.75 5.75
C ILE A 381 -5.94 -16.72 4.70
N ASP A 382 -6.15 -15.43 4.94
CA ASP A 382 -5.76 -14.31 4.08
C ASP A 382 -4.23 -14.29 3.86
N LEU A 383 -3.43 -14.48 4.92
CA LEU A 383 -1.96 -14.53 4.81
C LEU A 383 -1.50 -15.65 3.88
N LEU A 384 -2.05 -16.85 4.06
CA LEU A 384 -1.70 -18.02 3.25
C LEU A 384 -2.18 -17.88 1.80
N VAL A 385 -3.39 -17.37 1.60
CA VAL A 385 -3.95 -17.09 0.28
C VAL A 385 -3.13 -16.04 -0.46
N ASN A 386 -2.78 -14.93 0.20
CA ASN A 386 -1.93 -13.90 -0.38
C ASN A 386 -0.54 -14.44 -0.72
N PHE A 387 0.04 -15.30 0.13
CA PHE A 387 1.30 -15.96 -0.16
C PHE A 387 1.19 -16.87 -1.39
N SER A 388 0.12 -17.65 -1.51
CA SER A 388 -0.10 -18.54 -2.66
C SER A 388 -0.35 -17.83 -3.98
N GLU A 389 -0.96 -16.63 -3.97
CA GLU A 389 -1.17 -15.88 -5.21
C GLU A 389 0.13 -15.20 -5.69
N THR A 390 1.13 -15.08 -4.81
CA THR A 390 2.42 -14.46 -5.09
C THR A 390 3.58 -15.47 -5.17
N SER A 391 3.31 -16.76 -5.00
CA SER A 391 4.28 -17.86 -5.11
C SER A 391 3.67 -19.06 -5.88
N ASP A 392 4.48 -19.95 -6.48
CA ASP A 392 3.97 -21.17 -7.17
C ASP A 392 3.47 -22.25 -6.18
N PHE A 393 2.85 -21.81 -5.09
CA PHE A 393 2.55 -22.62 -3.94
C PHE A 393 1.07 -22.99 -3.89
N GLN A 394 0.78 -24.28 -3.86
CA GLN A 394 -0.59 -24.79 -3.90
C GLN A 394 -1.27 -24.69 -2.52
N ILE A 395 -2.50 -24.16 -2.46
CA ILE A 395 -3.33 -24.21 -1.26
C ILE A 395 -4.22 -25.45 -1.25
N ASN A 396 -4.15 -26.18 -0.14
CA ASN A 396 -5.02 -27.29 0.18
C ASN A 396 -5.86 -26.92 1.41
N ILE A 397 -7.16 -26.75 1.24
CA ILE A 397 -8.12 -26.54 2.32
C ILE A 397 -8.51 -27.89 2.90
N LYS A 398 -8.09 -28.17 4.13
CA LYS A 398 -8.46 -29.39 4.85
C LYS A 398 -9.73 -29.16 5.67
N LEU A 399 -10.71 -30.04 5.46
CA LEU A 399 -12.00 -30.08 6.14
C LEU A 399 -12.13 -31.44 6.82
N ASP A 400 -12.00 -31.45 8.14
CA ASP A 400 -12.07 -32.65 8.96
C ASP A 400 -13.50 -32.90 9.44
N CYS A 401 -14.16 -33.93 8.91
CA CYS A 401 -15.54 -34.25 9.30
C CYS A 401 -15.69 -34.55 10.79
N GLN A 402 -14.64 -35.05 11.45
CA GLN A 402 -14.62 -35.31 12.89
C GLN A 402 -14.78 -34.05 13.77
N PHE A 403 -14.44 -32.86 13.25
CA PHE A 403 -14.58 -31.60 13.99
C PHE A 403 -15.87 -30.85 13.64
N LEU A 404 -16.73 -31.44 12.81
CA LEU A 404 -17.99 -30.86 12.39
C LEU A 404 -19.15 -31.51 13.15
N ASP A 405 -19.92 -30.69 13.85
CA ASP A 405 -21.19 -31.13 14.42
C ASP A 405 -22.19 -31.47 13.32
N THR A 406 -22.77 -32.68 13.38
CA THR A 406 -23.67 -33.25 12.37
C THR A 406 -24.90 -32.37 12.12
N ASN A 407 -25.31 -31.55 13.09
CA ASN A 407 -26.48 -30.68 12.98
C ASN A 407 -26.17 -29.27 12.42
N SER A 408 -24.93 -28.79 12.52
CA SER A 408 -24.59 -27.39 12.21
C SER A 408 -23.51 -27.22 11.12
N TYR A 409 -22.90 -28.31 10.65
CA TYR A 409 -21.79 -28.25 9.68
C TYR A 409 -22.12 -27.55 8.36
N LYS A 410 -23.37 -27.62 7.91
CA LYS A 410 -23.80 -26.97 6.66
C LYS A 410 -23.72 -25.45 6.80
N ASP A 411 -24.17 -24.89 7.91
CA ASP A 411 -24.16 -23.44 8.15
C ASP A 411 -22.73 -22.91 8.29
N VAL A 412 -21.87 -23.68 8.96
CA VAL A 412 -20.42 -23.42 9.06
C VAL A 412 -19.81 -23.31 7.66
N LEU A 413 -20.05 -24.31 6.81
CA LEU A 413 -19.48 -24.38 5.47
C LEU A 413 -20.06 -23.34 4.51
N HIS A 414 -21.37 -23.07 4.59
CA HIS A 414 -21.98 -21.99 3.83
C HIS A 414 -21.34 -20.65 4.19
N THR A 415 -21.21 -20.35 5.49
CA THR A 415 -20.57 -19.13 5.98
C THR A 415 -19.13 -19.03 5.50
N PHE A 416 -18.36 -20.13 5.57
CA PHE A 416 -16.98 -20.17 5.11
C PHE A 416 -16.87 -19.89 3.61
N LEU A 417 -17.59 -20.67 2.78
CA LEU A 417 -17.47 -20.60 1.33
C LEU A 417 -17.98 -19.28 0.78
N ASP A 418 -19.06 -18.73 1.34
CA ASP A 418 -19.57 -17.41 0.93
C ASP A 418 -18.60 -16.30 1.28
N SER A 419 -17.96 -16.38 2.46
CA SER A 419 -16.89 -15.45 2.84
C SER A 419 -15.68 -15.57 1.92
N CYS A 420 -15.28 -16.79 1.54
CA CYS A 420 -14.19 -17.02 0.58
C CYS A 420 -14.50 -16.45 -0.80
N ILE A 421 -15.72 -16.66 -1.31
CA ILE A 421 -16.14 -16.14 -2.62
C ILE A 421 -16.13 -14.61 -2.61
N TYR A 422 -16.65 -14.02 -1.53
CA TYR A 422 -16.65 -12.57 -1.34
C TYR A 422 -15.22 -12.00 -1.28
N ARG A 423 -14.32 -12.65 -0.53
CA ARG A 423 -12.95 -12.19 -0.30
C ARG A 423 -12.03 -12.37 -1.49
N TYR A 424 -11.99 -13.57 -2.07
CA TYR A 424 -10.95 -13.97 -3.03
C TYR A 424 -11.43 -14.07 -4.47
N ARG A 425 -12.75 -14.00 -4.70
CA ARG A 425 -13.42 -14.29 -5.98
C ARG A 425 -13.30 -15.75 -6.39
N ILE A 426 -14.26 -16.20 -7.18
CA ILE A 426 -14.38 -17.61 -7.58
C ILE A 426 -13.15 -18.13 -8.33
N VAL A 427 -12.52 -17.29 -9.17
CA VAL A 427 -11.35 -17.66 -10.00
C VAL A 427 -10.15 -18.08 -9.15
N THR A 428 -9.95 -17.44 -8.00
CA THR A 428 -8.89 -17.80 -7.04
C THR A 428 -9.20 -19.15 -6.39
N LEU A 429 -10.47 -19.36 -6.00
CA LEU A 429 -10.90 -20.59 -5.33
C LEU A 429 -10.87 -21.82 -6.23
N GLU A 430 -11.04 -21.65 -7.55
CA GLU A 430 -10.92 -22.74 -8.53
C GLU A 430 -9.51 -23.35 -8.57
N LYS A 431 -8.49 -22.62 -8.10
CA LYS A 431 -7.10 -23.13 -7.98
C LYS A 431 -6.90 -23.98 -6.71
N TRP A 432 -7.80 -23.93 -5.74
CA TRP A 432 -7.65 -24.61 -4.46
C TRP A 432 -8.01 -26.09 -4.56
N TYR A 433 -7.40 -26.86 -3.67
CA TYR A 433 -7.77 -28.24 -3.42
C TYR A 433 -8.49 -28.36 -2.09
N PHE A 434 -9.64 -29.02 -2.07
CA PHE A 434 -10.40 -29.28 -0.85
C PHE A 434 -10.19 -30.73 -0.44
N PHE A 435 -9.51 -30.94 0.68
CA PHE A 435 -9.23 -32.26 1.26
C PHE A 435 -10.24 -32.52 2.38
N ILE A 436 -11.20 -33.39 2.12
CA ILE A 436 -12.24 -33.75 3.09
C ILE A 436 -11.85 -35.08 3.73
N THR A 437 -11.62 -35.08 5.05
CA THR A 437 -11.23 -36.29 5.79
C THR A 437 -12.42 -36.88 6.55
N TYR A 438 -12.46 -38.20 6.65
CA TYR A 438 -13.51 -38.97 7.34
C TYR A 438 -12.91 -40.25 7.95
N GLN A 439 -13.58 -40.82 8.96
CA GLN A 439 -13.04 -41.95 9.76
C GLN A 439 -14.01 -43.14 9.87
N ASP A 440 -15.27 -42.96 9.48
CA ASP A 440 -16.31 -43.97 9.55
C ASP A 440 -17.38 -43.74 8.47
N ASP A 441 -18.36 -44.64 8.39
CA ASP A 441 -19.44 -44.58 7.40
C ASP A 441 -20.36 -43.35 7.59
N GLU A 442 -20.46 -42.80 8.80
CA GLU A 442 -21.29 -41.64 9.10
C GLU A 442 -20.62 -40.35 8.61
N SER A 443 -19.36 -40.14 9.00
CA SER A 443 -18.51 -39.06 8.53
C SER A 443 -18.22 -39.15 7.03
N PHE A 444 -18.24 -40.34 6.42
CA PHE A 444 -18.16 -40.48 4.96
C PHE A 444 -19.38 -39.87 4.25
N LYS A 445 -20.60 -40.12 4.75
CA LYS A 445 -21.82 -39.51 4.19
C LYS A 445 -21.77 -37.99 4.30
N MET A 446 -21.32 -37.48 5.45
CA MET A 446 -21.08 -36.06 5.65
C MET A 446 -20.07 -35.54 4.62
N ALA A 447 -18.93 -36.22 4.44
CA ALA A 447 -17.89 -35.81 3.50
C ALA A 447 -18.44 -35.66 2.08
N ILE A 448 -19.24 -36.62 1.60
CA ILE A 448 -19.89 -36.56 0.29
C ILE A 448 -20.79 -35.32 0.17
N ASP A 449 -21.57 -35.02 1.19
CA ASP A 449 -22.45 -33.85 1.20
C ASP A 449 -21.67 -32.52 1.21
N ILE A 450 -20.57 -32.45 1.97
CA ILE A 450 -19.64 -31.32 1.95
C ILE A 450 -19.09 -31.10 0.54
N GLY A 451 -18.64 -32.16 -0.13
CA GLY A 451 -18.10 -32.06 -1.48
C GLY A 451 -19.13 -31.57 -2.50
N LYS A 452 -20.40 -32.01 -2.39
CA LYS A 452 -21.49 -31.47 -3.22
C LYS A 452 -21.73 -29.99 -2.96
N LEU A 453 -21.67 -29.56 -1.70
CA LEU A 453 -21.87 -28.16 -1.31
C LEU A 453 -20.76 -27.26 -1.89
N ILE A 454 -19.51 -27.72 -1.83
CA ILE A 454 -18.36 -27.04 -2.45
C ILE A 454 -18.53 -26.97 -3.97
N ALA A 455 -18.84 -28.08 -4.63
CA ALA A 455 -19.02 -28.13 -6.09
C ALA A 455 -20.17 -27.22 -6.58
N ASN A 456 -21.23 -27.08 -5.79
CA ASN A 456 -22.35 -26.19 -6.13
C ASN A 456 -21.95 -24.71 -6.07
N LYS A 457 -21.14 -24.31 -5.08
CA LYS A 457 -20.67 -22.92 -4.94
C LYS A 457 -19.46 -22.59 -5.81
N ILE A 458 -18.62 -23.59 -6.10
CA ILE A 458 -17.36 -23.47 -6.83
C ILE A 458 -17.35 -24.57 -7.92
N PRO A 459 -17.87 -24.29 -9.13
CA PRO A 459 -18.10 -25.31 -10.15
C PRO A 459 -16.85 -26.08 -10.61
N LYS A 460 -15.67 -25.46 -10.59
CA LYS A 460 -14.39 -26.11 -10.94
C LYS A 460 -13.53 -26.45 -9.71
N SER A 461 -14.16 -26.73 -8.57
CA SER A 461 -13.43 -27.08 -7.35
C SER A 461 -12.74 -28.44 -7.46
N ASN A 462 -11.53 -28.53 -6.90
CA ASN A 462 -10.77 -29.78 -6.82
C ASN A 462 -11.03 -30.45 -5.46
N VAL A 463 -12.09 -31.25 -5.35
CA VAL A 463 -12.43 -31.97 -4.11
C VAL A 463 -11.78 -33.36 -4.09
N ARG A 464 -11.13 -33.70 -2.97
CA ARG A 464 -10.55 -35.03 -2.71
C ARG A 464 -10.97 -35.53 -1.33
N TYR A 465 -11.25 -36.82 -1.25
CA TYR A 465 -11.70 -37.48 -0.03
C TYR A 465 -10.60 -38.38 0.51
N PHE A 466 -10.37 -38.35 1.84
CA PHE A 466 -9.34 -39.14 2.50
C PHE A 466 -9.91 -39.85 3.73
N PHE A 467 -9.71 -41.16 3.80
CA PHE A 467 -9.99 -41.92 5.02
C PHE A 467 -8.81 -41.76 5.99
N GLU A 468 -9.06 -41.23 7.19
CA GLU A 468 -8.07 -41.18 8.27
C GLU A 468 -8.27 -42.39 9.19
N VAL A 469 -7.17 -43.09 9.50
CA VAL A 469 -7.15 -44.32 10.30
C VAL A 469 -6.78 -44.00 11.74
#